data_AF-A0A7S4QXN2-F1
#
_entry.id   AF-A0A7S4QXN2-F1
#
_cell.length_a   1.000
_cell.length_b   1.000
_cell.length_c   1.000
_cell.angle_alpha   90.00
_cell.angle_beta   90.00
_cell.angle_gamma   90.00
#
_symmetry.space_group_name_H-M   'P 1'
#
loop_
_entity.id
_entity.type
_entity.pdbx_description
1 polymer ?
#
loop_
_entity_poly.entity_id
_entity_poly.type
_entity_poly.pdbx_seq_one_letter_code
_entity_poly.pdbx_strand_id
1 'polypeptide(L)'
;LKLPEWPPSAPSAMDLAINAKSRAAPRDCYLLASVGKCRKLFRYGENSTLTLPAAPQSLEGRIDILRRVGSTPVRVDPSVGGQDVCIQCSDSFGDLGFTVSSKLNQEDGHASPPARPPAEREKHKAEAMDYLAGARLHEVLSEGVRAVLKTKPENPRMFLADWLARDPDVP
;
A
#
# COMPACT_ATOMS: atom_id res chain seq x y z
N LEU A 1 -39.60 12.81 -27.26
CA LEU A 1 -39.16 11.42 -27.00
C LEU A 1 -37.74 11.47 -26.48
N LYS A 2 -37.55 11.37 -25.15
CA LYS A 2 -36.21 11.28 -24.53
C LYS A 2 -35.70 9.86 -24.74
N LEU A 3 -34.48 9.74 -25.29
CA LEU A 3 -33.76 8.46 -25.38
C LEU A 3 -33.43 7.95 -23.96
N PRO A 4 -33.39 6.63 -23.73
CA PRO A 4 -32.99 6.09 -22.45
C PRO A 4 -31.47 6.19 -22.28
N GLU A 5 -31.04 6.79 -21.18
CA GLU A 5 -29.66 6.69 -20.70
C GLU A 5 -29.38 5.24 -20.31
N TRP A 6 -28.49 4.59 -21.03
CA TRP A 6 -27.91 3.30 -20.65
C TRP A 6 -26.89 3.56 -19.53
N PRO A 7 -26.95 2.91 -18.36
CA PRO A 7 -25.95 3.12 -17.33
C PRO A 7 -24.58 2.63 -17.83
N PRO A 8 -23.46 3.26 -17.43
CA PRO A 8 -22.14 2.71 -17.71
C PRO A 8 -22.09 1.29 -17.14
N SER A 9 -21.82 0.31 -18.00
CA SER A 9 -21.68 -1.09 -17.58
C SER A 9 -20.70 -1.12 -16.41
N ALA A 10 -21.14 -1.65 -15.27
CA ALA A 10 -20.28 -1.81 -14.10
C ALA A 10 -18.94 -2.43 -14.55
N PRO A 11 -17.79 -1.90 -14.10
CA PRO A 11 -16.51 -2.47 -14.48
C PRO A 11 -16.54 -3.94 -14.08
N SER A 12 -16.30 -4.82 -15.06
CA SER A 12 -16.24 -6.26 -14.82
C SER A 12 -15.29 -6.51 -13.65
N ALA A 13 -15.65 -7.36 -12.70
CA ALA A 13 -14.77 -7.74 -11.61
C ALA A 13 -14.01 -9.01 -12.01
N MET A 14 -12.73 -9.09 -11.66
CA MET A 14 -11.93 -10.30 -11.85
C MET A 14 -11.55 -10.88 -10.50
N ASP A 15 -11.65 -12.19 -10.35
CA ASP A 15 -11.28 -12.89 -9.13
C ASP A 15 -9.92 -13.59 -9.25
N LEU A 16 -8.98 -13.22 -8.39
CA LEU A 16 -7.69 -13.90 -8.24
C LEU A 16 -7.78 -14.96 -7.13
N ALA A 17 -7.84 -16.23 -7.51
CA ALA A 17 -7.84 -17.34 -6.57
C ALA A 17 -6.41 -17.74 -6.15
N ILE A 18 -6.17 -17.86 -4.85
CA ILE A 18 -4.88 -18.25 -4.27
C ILE A 18 -5.07 -19.54 -3.48
N ASN A 19 -4.40 -20.60 -3.94
CA ASN A 19 -4.49 -21.94 -3.37
C ASN A 19 -3.10 -22.44 -2.97
N ALA A 20 -2.92 -22.83 -1.72
CA ALA A 20 -1.68 -23.41 -1.24
C ALA A 20 -1.50 -24.83 -1.80
N LYS A 21 -0.32 -25.14 -2.37
CA LYS A 21 -0.03 -26.46 -2.96
C LYS A 21 0.70 -27.43 -2.02
N SER A 22 1.25 -26.94 -0.91
CA SER A 22 2.02 -27.76 0.04
C SER A 22 1.16 -28.24 1.21
N ARG A 23 1.36 -29.50 1.63
CA ARG A 23 0.56 -30.19 2.67
C ARG A 23 0.83 -29.72 4.09
N ALA A 24 1.96 -29.07 4.37
CA ALA A 24 2.30 -28.62 5.72
C ALA A 24 2.48 -27.10 5.73
N ALA A 25 1.42 -26.40 6.12
CA ALA A 25 1.51 -25.02 6.55
C ALA A 25 2.38 -24.96 7.81
N PRO A 26 3.47 -24.17 7.86
CA PRO A 26 4.08 -23.86 9.13
C PRO A 26 3.01 -23.17 10.00
N ARG A 27 2.95 -23.54 11.29
CA ARG A 27 2.06 -22.86 12.24
C ARG A 27 2.39 -21.36 12.21
N ASP A 28 1.37 -20.52 12.37
CA ASP A 28 1.51 -19.06 12.47
C ASP A 28 2.09 -18.37 11.20
N CYS A 29 1.68 -18.84 10.02
CA CYS A 29 1.98 -18.20 8.75
C CYS A 29 0.73 -17.59 8.10
N TYR A 30 0.88 -16.37 7.61
CA TYR A 30 -0.14 -15.62 6.88
C TYR A 30 0.36 -15.23 5.51
N LEU A 31 -0.55 -15.09 4.55
CA LEU A 31 -0.30 -14.64 3.19
C LEU A 31 -0.91 -13.27 2.99
N LEU A 32 -0.10 -12.32 2.56
CA LEU A 32 -0.55 -11.00 2.10
C LEU A 32 -0.45 -10.95 0.58
N ALA A 33 -1.60 -10.96 -0.09
CA ALA A 33 -1.69 -10.73 -1.53
C ALA A 33 -1.95 -9.24 -1.78
N SER A 34 -1.15 -8.62 -2.64
CA SER A 34 -1.29 -7.22 -3.05
C SER A 34 -1.24 -7.10 -4.57
N VAL A 35 -2.27 -6.54 -5.20
CA VAL A 35 -2.33 -6.28 -6.65
C VAL A 35 -2.86 -4.87 -6.85
N GLY A 36 -2.02 -3.97 -7.35
CA GLY A 36 -2.36 -2.54 -7.42
C GLY A 36 -2.75 -1.96 -6.06
N LYS A 37 -4.01 -1.53 -5.91
CA LYS A 37 -4.58 -1.01 -4.64
C LYS A 37 -5.31 -2.08 -3.82
N CYS A 38 -5.56 -3.25 -4.38
CA CYS A 38 -6.26 -4.34 -3.71
C CYS A 38 -5.28 -5.14 -2.85
N ARG A 39 -5.58 -5.32 -1.57
CA ARG A 39 -4.76 -6.11 -0.63
C ARG A 39 -5.64 -7.00 0.21
N LYS A 40 -5.23 -8.25 0.42
CA LYS A 40 -5.94 -9.20 1.29
C LYS A 40 -4.94 -10.04 2.08
N LEU A 41 -5.16 -10.09 3.39
CA LEU A 41 -4.43 -10.94 4.33
C LEU A 41 -5.29 -12.16 4.65
N PHE A 42 -4.71 -13.36 4.60
CA PHE A 42 -5.39 -14.60 4.94
C PHE A 42 -4.40 -15.60 5.52
N ARG A 43 -4.90 -16.63 6.23
CA ARG A 43 -4.03 -17.64 6.82
C ARG A 43 -3.46 -18.54 5.73
N TYR A 44 -2.19 -18.93 5.86
CA TYR A 44 -1.60 -19.89 4.92
C TYR A 44 -2.33 -21.23 5.01
N GLY A 45 -2.71 -21.79 3.85
CA GLY A 45 -3.45 -23.06 3.76
C GLY A 45 -4.97 -22.89 3.60
N GLU A 46 -5.49 -21.69 3.82
CA GLU A 46 -6.88 -21.36 3.45
C GLU A 46 -6.96 -20.98 1.96
N ASN A 47 -7.97 -21.49 1.28
CA ASN A 47 -8.28 -21.05 -0.07
C ASN A 47 -8.90 -19.65 0.01
N SER A 48 -8.33 -18.69 -0.70
CA SER A 48 -8.77 -17.30 -0.63
C SER A 48 -8.81 -16.67 -2.01
N THR A 49 -9.84 -15.85 -2.24
CA THR A 49 -10.04 -15.12 -3.48
C THR A 49 -9.89 -13.62 -3.24
N LEU A 50 -9.08 -12.95 -4.06
CA LEU A 50 -8.94 -11.49 -4.07
C LEU A 50 -9.68 -10.94 -5.30
N THR A 51 -10.76 -10.19 -5.07
CA THR A 51 -11.49 -9.52 -6.16
C THR A 51 -10.74 -8.26 -6.58
N LEU A 52 -10.50 -8.14 -7.87
CA LEU A 52 -9.79 -7.07 -8.54
C LEU A 52 -10.76 -6.34 -9.48
N PRO A 53 -10.64 -5.02 -9.65
CA PRO A 53 -11.30 -4.35 -10.75
C PRO A 53 -10.74 -4.89 -12.07
N ALA A 54 -11.59 -5.10 -13.10
CA ALA A 54 -11.09 -5.49 -14.42
C ALA A 54 -10.08 -4.44 -14.90
N ALA A 55 -8.88 -4.93 -15.19
CA ALA A 55 -7.85 -4.14 -15.81
C ALA A 55 -7.76 -4.51 -17.29
N PRO A 56 -7.62 -3.52 -18.20
CA PRO A 56 -7.42 -3.78 -19.62
C PRO A 56 -6.03 -4.39 -19.94
N GLN A 57 -5.14 -4.46 -18.95
CA GLN A 57 -3.76 -4.94 -19.08
C GLN A 57 -3.41 -5.90 -17.94
N SER A 58 -2.32 -6.66 -18.12
CA SER A 58 -1.77 -7.55 -17.09
C SER A 58 -1.43 -6.74 -15.83
N LEU A 59 -1.94 -7.17 -14.68
CA LEU A 59 -1.63 -6.58 -13.40
C LEU A 59 -0.48 -7.34 -12.75
N GLU A 60 0.56 -6.63 -12.35
CA GLU A 60 1.60 -7.19 -11.49
C GLU A 60 1.13 -7.21 -10.04
N GLY A 61 1.38 -8.34 -9.39
CA GLY A 61 1.00 -8.60 -8.01
C GLY A 61 2.18 -9.07 -7.18
N ARG A 62 2.08 -8.88 -5.87
CA ARG A 62 3.03 -9.34 -4.87
C ARG A 62 2.33 -10.25 -3.87
N ILE A 63 2.96 -11.36 -3.54
CA ILE A 63 2.54 -12.26 -2.46
C ILE A 63 3.67 -12.28 -1.43
N ASP A 64 3.37 -11.84 -0.21
CA ASP A 64 4.29 -11.91 0.93
C ASP A 64 3.85 -13.02 1.88
N ILE A 65 4.82 -13.78 2.37
CA ILE A 65 4.63 -14.73 3.48
C ILE A 65 5.04 -14.02 4.76
N LEU A 66 4.09 -13.84 5.66
CA LEU A 66 4.28 -13.20 6.95
C LEU A 66 4.32 -14.27 8.04
N ARG A 67 5.26 -14.11 8.97
CA ARG A 67 5.46 -14.96 10.15
C ARG A 67 5.69 -14.03 11.34
N ARG A 68 5.38 -14.54 12.54
CA ARG A 68 5.32 -13.83 13.83
C ARG A 68 3.92 -13.31 14.12
N VAL A 69 3.13 -14.20 14.68
CA VAL A 69 1.71 -13.98 14.95
C VAL A 69 1.55 -14.01 16.46
N GLY A 70 0.97 -12.95 16.98
CA GLY A 70 0.54 -12.87 18.36
C GLY A 70 -0.68 -11.97 18.43
N SER A 71 -1.51 -12.20 19.43
CA SER A 71 -2.71 -11.40 19.66
C SER A 71 -2.79 -11.03 21.12
N THR A 72 -3.30 -9.84 21.38
CA THR A 72 -3.61 -9.37 22.71
C THR A 72 -4.91 -8.58 22.63
N PRO A 73 -5.83 -8.75 23.58
CA PRO A 73 -6.97 -7.86 23.68
C PRO A 73 -6.48 -6.45 24.04
N VAL A 74 -7.09 -5.44 23.43
CA VAL A 74 -6.85 -4.04 23.77
C VAL A 74 -8.20 -3.39 24.09
N ARG A 75 -8.25 -2.61 25.16
CA ARG A 75 -9.43 -1.81 25.47
C ARG A 75 -9.28 -0.45 24.80
N VAL A 76 -10.19 -0.14 23.88
CA VAL A 76 -10.25 1.17 23.23
C VAL A 76 -11.24 2.01 24.04
N ASP A 77 -10.71 2.87 24.90
CA ASP A 77 -11.49 3.77 25.73
C ASP A 77 -10.89 5.16 25.63
N PRO A 78 -11.58 6.14 25.01
CA PRO A 78 -11.03 7.48 24.83
C PRO A 78 -10.90 8.27 26.14
N SER A 79 -11.51 7.79 27.22
CA SER A 79 -11.38 8.37 28.56
C SER A 79 -10.17 7.86 29.34
N VAL A 80 -9.61 6.72 28.91
CA VAL A 80 -8.42 6.12 29.50
C VAL A 80 -7.21 6.56 28.69
N GLY A 81 -6.12 6.96 29.37
CA GLY A 81 -4.85 7.27 28.72
C GLY A 81 -4.26 6.09 27.94
N GLY A 82 -3.04 6.25 27.41
CA GLY A 82 -2.36 5.16 26.70
C GLY A 82 -2.27 3.89 27.56
N GLN A 83 -2.62 2.74 26.97
CA GLN A 83 -2.48 1.42 27.57
C GLN A 83 -1.23 0.76 27.01
N ASP A 84 -0.30 0.34 27.88
CA ASP A 84 0.80 -0.52 27.47
C ASP A 84 0.30 -1.96 27.30
N VAL A 85 0.71 -2.59 26.20
CA VAL A 85 0.29 -3.93 25.82
C VAL A 85 1.49 -4.73 25.34
N CYS A 86 1.58 -5.97 25.79
CA CYS A 86 2.61 -6.91 25.39
C CYS A 86 1.97 -8.05 24.59
N ILE A 87 2.45 -8.26 23.37
CA ILE A 87 2.03 -9.36 22.51
C ILE A 87 3.02 -10.50 22.68
N GLN A 88 2.56 -11.59 23.29
CA GLN A 88 3.32 -12.83 23.35
C GLN A 88 3.40 -13.43 21.95
N CYS A 89 4.62 -13.54 21.45
CA CYS A 89 4.90 -14.14 20.15
C CYS A 89 5.44 -15.55 20.37
N SER A 90 4.94 -16.52 19.61
CA SER A 90 5.36 -17.93 19.69
C SER A 90 6.76 -18.18 19.12
N ASP A 91 7.49 -17.14 18.73
CA ASP A 91 8.78 -17.23 18.04
C ASP A 91 9.98 -16.97 18.96
N SER A 92 11.17 -17.35 18.50
CA SER A 92 12.42 -17.19 19.23
C SER A 92 12.91 -15.73 19.32
N PHE A 93 12.14 -14.78 18.79
CA PHE A 93 12.50 -13.36 18.73
C PHE A 93 11.92 -12.54 19.89
N GLY A 94 11.15 -13.18 20.77
CA GLY A 94 10.62 -12.58 22.00
C GLY A 94 9.35 -11.76 21.80
N ASP A 95 8.83 -11.26 22.91
CA ASP A 95 7.57 -10.53 22.98
C ASP A 95 7.69 -9.09 22.43
N LEU A 96 6.57 -8.56 21.94
CA LEU A 96 6.50 -7.21 21.39
C LEU A 96 5.66 -6.29 22.28
N GLY A 97 6.29 -5.25 22.84
CA GLY A 97 5.63 -4.21 23.62
C GLY A 97 5.16 -3.04 22.76
N PHE A 98 3.94 -2.56 23.00
CA PHE A 98 3.33 -1.42 22.34
C PHE A 98 2.60 -0.55 23.36
N THR A 99 2.53 0.76 23.11
CA THR A 99 1.58 1.64 23.81
C THR A 99 0.44 1.96 22.85
N VAL A 100 -0.79 1.59 23.22
CA VAL A 100 -2.00 1.86 22.45
C VAL A 100 -2.78 2.99 23.09
N SER A 101 -2.98 4.07 22.36
CA SER A 101 -3.75 5.23 22.83
C SER A 101 -4.87 5.54 21.84
N SER A 102 -6.09 5.71 22.35
CA SER A 102 -7.20 6.28 21.60
C SER A 102 -7.41 7.74 21.98
N LYS A 103 -7.56 8.61 20.99
CA LYS A 103 -7.98 10.00 21.20
C LYS A 103 -9.30 10.20 20.47
N LEU A 104 -10.28 10.83 21.11
CA LEU A 104 -11.36 11.47 20.36
C LEU A 104 -10.73 12.63 19.60
N ASN A 105 -11.00 12.75 18.30
CA ASN A 105 -10.75 14.00 17.58
C ASN A 105 -11.82 15.01 18.04
N GLN A 106 -11.68 15.52 19.27
CA GLN A 106 -12.21 16.83 19.60
C GLN A 106 -11.15 17.84 19.18
N GLU A 107 -11.56 18.87 18.44
CA GLU A 107 -10.72 19.99 18.02
C GLU A 107 -10.27 20.88 19.18
N ASP A 108 -10.11 20.32 20.38
CA ASP A 108 -9.73 21.08 21.56
C ASP A 108 -8.25 20.88 21.84
N GLY A 109 -7.50 21.92 21.48
CA GLY A 109 -6.06 21.97 21.60
C GLY A 109 -5.60 21.80 23.03
N HIS A 110 -4.79 20.77 23.28
CA HIS A 110 -3.64 20.84 24.18
C HIS A 110 -2.64 19.71 23.89
N ALA A 111 -1.37 20.05 24.06
CA ALA A 111 -0.23 19.55 23.30
C ALA A 111 0.26 18.14 23.66
N SER A 112 0.52 17.33 22.63
CA SER A 112 1.52 16.26 22.64
C SER A 112 2.90 16.83 22.26
N PRO A 113 4.03 16.19 22.62
CA PRO A 113 5.38 16.61 22.20
C PRO A 113 5.43 16.79 20.68
N PRO A 114 6.30 17.67 20.12
CA PRO A 114 6.15 18.23 18.79
C PRO A 114 6.39 17.17 17.70
N ALA A 115 5.38 16.34 17.43
CA ALA A 115 5.12 15.89 16.09
C ALA A 115 4.85 17.17 15.30
N ARG A 116 5.67 17.44 14.27
CA ARG A 116 5.42 18.52 13.31
C ARG A 116 3.92 18.57 13.04
N PRO A 117 3.27 19.75 13.19
CA PRO A 117 1.82 19.86 13.14
C PRO A 117 1.28 19.12 11.90
N PRO A 118 0.12 18.46 11.98
CA PRO A 118 -0.47 17.79 10.82
C PRO A 118 -0.55 18.73 9.60
N ALA A 119 -0.73 20.04 9.84
CA ALA A 119 -0.62 21.09 8.82
C ALA A 119 0.77 21.21 8.16
N GLU A 120 1.89 21.01 8.87
CA GLU A 120 3.24 20.97 8.27
C GLU A 120 3.47 19.69 7.46
N ARG A 121 2.96 18.53 7.93
CA ARG A 121 3.05 17.28 7.16
C ARG A 121 2.20 17.34 5.89
N GLU A 122 1.00 17.90 5.98
CA GLU A 122 0.13 18.13 4.83
C GLU A 122 0.70 19.20 3.90
N LYS A 123 1.28 20.27 4.44
CA LYS A 123 1.97 21.30 3.66
C LYS A 123 3.20 20.75 2.95
N HIS A 124 4.08 19.98 3.62
CA HIS A 124 5.21 19.34 2.96
C HIS A 124 4.78 18.32 1.90
N LYS A 125 3.67 17.61 2.14
CA LYS A 125 3.10 16.70 1.14
C LYS A 125 2.53 17.48 -0.04
N ALA A 126 1.83 18.59 0.20
CA ALA A 126 1.29 19.46 -0.83
C ALA A 126 2.42 20.10 -1.64
N GLU A 127 3.43 20.69 -0.98
CA GLU A 127 4.62 21.26 -1.60
C GLU A 127 5.40 20.22 -2.42
N ALA A 128 5.54 18.98 -1.92
CA ALA A 128 6.16 17.91 -2.69
C ALA A 128 5.32 17.52 -3.91
N MET A 129 3.99 17.46 -3.79
CA MET A 129 3.10 17.16 -4.92
C MET A 129 3.08 18.29 -5.94
N ASP A 130 3.10 19.55 -5.50
CA ASP A 130 3.19 20.75 -6.34
C ASP A 130 4.55 20.83 -7.04
N TYR A 131 5.63 20.48 -6.35
CA TYR A 131 6.96 20.37 -6.95
C TYR A 131 6.99 19.27 -8.03
N LEU A 132 6.44 18.10 -7.75
CA LEU A 132 6.36 17.00 -8.71
C LEU A 132 5.48 17.36 -9.92
N ALA A 133 4.40 18.11 -9.71
CA ALA A 133 3.52 18.60 -10.76
C ALA A 133 4.17 19.70 -11.60
N GLY A 134 4.79 20.70 -10.95
CA GLY A 134 5.46 21.82 -11.60
C GLY A 134 6.71 21.42 -12.38
N ALA A 135 7.48 20.47 -11.86
CA ALA A 135 8.64 19.89 -12.57
C ALA A 135 8.24 18.85 -13.64
N ARG A 136 6.93 18.58 -13.83
CA ARG A 136 6.39 17.58 -14.76
C ARG A 136 7.08 16.21 -14.65
N LEU A 137 7.63 15.89 -13.47
CA LEU A 137 8.53 14.75 -13.29
C LEU A 137 7.80 13.42 -13.59
N HIS A 138 6.52 13.35 -13.26
CA HIS A 138 5.70 12.18 -13.53
C HIS A 138 5.47 11.94 -15.04
N GLU A 139 5.37 13.00 -15.84
CA GLU A 139 5.20 12.92 -17.30
C GLU A 139 6.49 12.43 -17.96
N VAL A 140 7.61 13.04 -17.60
CA VAL A 140 8.95 12.67 -18.09
C VAL A 140 9.27 11.22 -17.73
N LEU A 141 9.07 10.81 -16.48
CA LEU A 141 9.29 9.42 -16.05
C LEU A 141 8.38 8.44 -16.80
N SER A 142 7.12 8.80 -17.01
CA SER A 142 6.17 7.95 -17.75
C SER A 142 6.62 7.74 -19.20
N GLU A 143 7.16 8.77 -19.85
CA GLU A 143 7.70 8.66 -21.21
C GLU A 143 8.99 7.86 -21.27
N GLY A 144 9.90 8.04 -20.31
CA GLY A 144 11.12 7.24 -20.20
C GLY A 144 10.82 5.76 -20.01
N VAL A 145 9.85 5.44 -19.15
CA VAL A 145 9.38 4.06 -18.94
C VAL A 145 8.75 3.49 -20.22
N ARG A 146 7.96 4.27 -20.98
CA ARG A 146 7.46 3.82 -22.30
C ARG A 146 8.60 3.55 -23.29
N ALA A 147 9.65 4.37 -23.29
CA ALA A 147 10.81 4.18 -24.15
C ALA A 147 11.57 2.89 -23.79
N VAL A 148 11.73 2.59 -22.50
CA VAL A 148 12.29 1.31 -22.01
C VAL A 148 11.44 0.13 -22.48
N LEU A 149 10.11 0.20 -22.33
CA LEU A 149 9.22 -0.89 -22.72
C LEU A 149 9.20 -1.12 -24.25
N LYS A 150 9.41 -0.07 -25.04
CA LYS A 150 9.48 -0.13 -26.50
C LYS A 150 10.79 -0.72 -27.01
N THR A 151 11.92 -0.31 -26.42
CA THR A 151 13.26 -0.70 -26.88
C THR A 151 13.77 -1.99 -26.24
N LYS A 152 13.22 -2.37 -25.07
CA LYS A 152 13.58 -3.55 -24.28
C LYS A 152 15.11 -3.73 -24.17
N PRO A 153 15.82 -2.71 -23.69
CA PRO A 153 17.27 -2.78 -23.59
C PRO A 153 17.68 -3.81 -22.55
N GLU A 154 18.86 -4.39 -22.73
CA GLU A 154 19.43 -5.37 -21.80
C GLU A 154 19.63 -4.80 -20.39
N ASN A 155 19.88 -3.49 -20.30
CA ASN A 155 20.01 -2.76 -19.04
C ASN A 155 19.00 -1.60 -18.96
N PRO A 156 17.75 -1.84 -18.48
CA PRO A 156 16.68 -0.84 -18.46
C PRO A 156 16.99 0.35 -17.56
N ARG A 157 17.73 0.16 -16.46
CA ARG A 157 18.11 1.24 -15.54
C ARG A 157 19.12 2.20 -16.16
N MET A 158 20.14 1.69 -16.86
CA MET A 158 21.13 2.52 -17.54
C MET A 158 20.49 3.29 -18.70
N PHE A 159 19.67 2.60 -19.50
CA PHE A 159 18.92 3.25 -20.57
C PHE A 159 18.01 4.37 -20.05
N LEU A 160 17.29 4.13 -18.95
CA LEU A 160 16.41 5.16 -18.37
C LEU A 160 17.20 6.36 -17.85
N ALA A 161 18.35 6.13 -17.20
CA ALA A 161 19.23 7.21 -16.75
C ALA A 161 19.76 8.04 -17.93
N ASP A 162 20.24 7.39 -18.99
CA ASP A 162 20.72 8.05 -20.21
C ASP A 162 19.59 8.79 -20.94
N TRP A 163 18.37 8.23 -20.92
CA TRP A 163 17.18 8.83 -21.51
C TRP A 163 16.78 10.11 -20.77
N LEU A 164 16.76 10.07 -19.44
CA LEU A 164 16.48 11.25 -18.60
C LEU A 164 17.55 12.33 -18.73
N ALA A 165 18.83 11.95 -18.90
CA ALA A 165 19.94 12.89 -19.08
C ALA A 165 19.92 13.61 -20.43
N ARG A 166 19.10 13.16 -21.40
CA ARG A 166 18.98 13.75 -22.74
C ARG A 166 17.81 14.73 -22.88
N ASP A 167 16.97 14.85 -21.85
CA ASP A 167 15.81 15.75 -21.88
C ASP A 167 16.26 17.22 -21.78
N PRO A 168 16.01 18.06 -22.81
CA PRO A 168 16.50 19.45 -22.85
C PRO A 168 15.70 20.43 -21.96
N ASP A 169 14.61 20.00 -21.33
CA ASP A 169 13.73 20.87 -20.50
C ASP A 169 14.00 20.76 -18.98
N VAL A 170 15.15 20.22 -18.58
CA VAL A 170 15.63 20.28 -17.18
C VAL A 170 16.51 21.53 -17.03
N PRO A 171 16.11 22.57 -16.27
CA PRO A 171 17.01 23.66 -15.91
C PRO A 171 18.15 23.20 -14.98
#